data_AF-A0A7Z9TB55-F1
#
_entry.id   AF-A0A7Z9TB55-F1
#
_cell.length_a   1.000
_cell.length_b   1.000
_cell.length_c   1.000
_cell.angle_alpha   90.00
_cell.angle_beta   90.00
_cell.angle_gamma   90.00
#
_symmetry.space_group_name_H-M   'P 1'
#
loop_
_entity.id
_entity.type
_entity.pdbx_description
1 polymer ?
#
loop_
_entity_poly.entity_id
_entity_poly.type
_entity_poly.pdbx_seq_one_letter_code
_entity_poly.pdbx_strand_id
1 'polypeptide(L)'
;MPTLEASQSLAPSLLVSMPQMQDPNFERSVILLCEHNAEAAFGLVLNRRTDTPVSNVVRLMPPVSSTSSFAGEKKQSGLELWIGGPVEPERGWILMGSEPADVEAVQVCDGIFLS
;
A
#
# COMPACT_ATOMS: atom_id res chain seq x y z
N MET A 1 -0.55 35.25 -20.50
CA MET A 1 -1.04 34.53 -19.31
C MET A 1 -1.48 33.16 -19.79
N PRO A 2 -0.71 32.08 -19.59
CA PRO A 2 -1.21 30.75 -19.91
C PRO A 2 -2.27 30.39 -18.86
N THR A 3 -3.48 30.12 -19.34
CA THR A 3 -4.60 29.60 -18.59
C THR A 3 -4.22 28.20 -18.09
N LEU A 4 -4.25 27.97 -16.77
CA LEU A 4 -4.10 26.65 -16.16
C LEU A 4 -5.37 25.83 -16.45
N GLU A 5 -5.52 25.36 -17.68
CA GLU A 5 -6.53 24.36 -18.03
C GLU A 5 -5.88 22.99 -18.05
N ALA A 6 -6.06 22.24 -16.95
CA ALA A 6 -6.32 20.81 -16.95
C ALA A 6 -6.51 20.38 -15.49
N SER A 7 -7.63 19.73 -15.18
CA SER A 7 -7.77 18.90 -13.99
C SER A 7 -6.80 17.72 -14.13
N GLN A 8 -5.50 17.99 -13.94
CA GLN A 8 -4.45 17.01 -14.09
C GLN A 8 -4.50 16.11 -12.86
N SER A 9 -4.76 14.82 -13.08
CA SER A 9 -4.61 13.83 -12.03
C SER A 9 -3.19 13.93 -11.45
N LEU A 10 -3.09 13.94 -10.12
CA LEU A 10 -1.81 13.84 -9.42
C LEU A 10 -1.36 12.39 -9.30
N ALA A 11 -2.19 11.42 -9.70
CA ALA A 11 -1.84 10.00 -9.67
C ALA A 11 -1.20 9.55 -11.01
N PRO A 12 -0.19 8.66 -10.97
CA PRO A 12 0.48 8.15 -9.78
C PRO A 12 1.54 9.14 -9.25
N SER A 13 1.59 9.36 -7.94
CA SER A 13 2.67 10.15 -7.31
C SER A 13 2.93 9.75 -5.85
N LEU A 14 4.06 10.20 -5.31
CA LEU A 14 4.34 10.11 -3.88
C LEU A 14 4.09 11.46 -3.21
N LEU A 15 3.20 11.48 -2.22
CA LEU A 15 3.00 12.62 -1.35
C LEU A 15 3.90 12.45 -0.13
N VAL A 16 4.76 13.43 0.10
CA VAL A 16 5.68 13.44 1.24
C VAL A 16 5.23 14.54 2.20
N SER A 17 4.93 14.16 3.44
CA SER A 17 4.53 15.11 4.46
C SER A 17 5.65 16.12 4.74
N MET A 18 5.31 17.40 4.82
CA MET A 18 6.27 18.41 5.29
C MET A 18 6.56 18.21 6.79
N PRO A 19 7.76 18.58 7.27
CA PRO A 19 8.14 18.41 8.69
C PRO A 19 7.20 19.10 9.69
N GLN A 20 6.48 20.15 9.26
CA GLN A 20 5.53 20.90 10.09
C GLN A 20 4.11 20.30 10.10
N MET A 21 3.86 19.22 9.35
CA MET A 21 2.56 18.54 9.34
C MET A 21 2.28 17.93 10.72
N GLN A 22 1.26 18.44 11.42
CA GLN A 22 0.91 18.01 12.78
C GLN A 22 -0.27 17.03 12.83
N ASP A 23 -0.93 16.77 11.69
CA ASP A 23 -2.02 15.79 11.66
C ASP A 23 -1.45 14.39 11.97
N PRO A 24 -1.90 13.70 13.03
CA PRO A 24 -1.36 12.39 13.40
C PRO A 24 -1.55 11.33 12.29
N ASN A 25 -2.49 11.50 11.36
CA ASN A 25 -2.69 10.61 10.23
C ASN A 25 -1.64 10.79 9.12
N PHE A 26 -0.99 11.96 9.06
CA PHE A 26 -0.07 12.32 7.97
C PHE A 26 1.28 12.86 8.44
N GLU A 27 1.51 13.01 9.75
CA GLU A 27 2.82 13.38 10.29
C GLU A 27 3.86 12.35 9.84
N ARG A 28 4.94 12.85 9.25
CA ARG A 28 6.07 12.05 8.72
C ARG A 28 5.63 10.92 7.78
N SER A 29 4.53 11.06 7.06
CA SER A 29 4.05 10.03 6.14
C SER A 29 4.63 10.18 4.73
N VAL A 30 4.79 9.04 4.07
CA VAL A 30 4.98 8.93 2.62
C VAL A 30 3.79 8.17 2.07
N ILE A 31 3.03 8.79 1.17
CA ILE A 31 1.78 8.25 0.65
C ILE A 31 1.93 7.97 -0.84
N LEU A 32 1.63 6.76 -1.29
CA LEU A 32 1.42 6.45 -2.69
C LEU A 32 0.01 6.86 -3.09
N LEU A 33 -0.12 7.86 -3.97
CA LEU A 33 -1.38 8.25 -4.54
C LEU A 33 -1.67 7.37 -5.76
N CYS A 34 -2.66 6.49 -5.63
CA CYS A 34 -3.02 5.50 -6.64
C CYS A 34 -4.10 6.02 -7.61
N GLU A 35 -5.05 6.80 -7.10
CA GLU A 35 -6.11 7.42 -7.91
C GLU A 35 -6.34 8.86 -7.46
N HIS A 36 -6.58 9.76 -8.41
CA HIS A 36 -6.95 11.14 -8.14
C HIS A 36 -7.79 11.70 -9.28
N ASN A 37 -9.06 12.01 -9.00
CA ASN A 37 -9.97 12.66 -9.92
C ASN A 37 -10.67 13.83 -9.23
N ALA A 38 -11.62 14.48 -9.90
CA ALA A 38 -12.31 15.65 -9.34
C ALA A 38 -13.21 15.34 -8.12
N GLU A 39 -13.60 14.08 -7.94
CA GLU A 39 -14.53 13.64 -6.90
C GLU A 39 -13.80 12.98 -5.72
N ALA A 40 -12.71 12.26 -5.99
CA ALA A 40 -12.03 11.45 -4.99
C ALA A 40 -10.53 11.30 -5.23
N ALA A 41 -9.83 10.94 -4.15
CA ALA A 41 -8.43 10.55 -4.15
C ALA A 41 -8.26 9.28 -3.31
N PHE A 42 -7.51 8.31 -3.82
CA PHE A 42 -7.19 7.08 -3.12
C PHE A 42 -5.67 6.90 -3.06
N GLY A 43 -5.15 6.62 -1.87
CA GLY A 43 -3.74 6.42 -1.65
C GLY A 43 -3.43 5.67 -0.36
N LEU A 44 -2.21 5.17 -0.27
CA LEU A 44 -1.74 4.30 0.81
C LEU A 44 -0.49 4.86 1.46
N VAL A 45 -0.48 4.95 2.80
CA VAL A 45 0.72 5.28 3.56
C VAL A 45 1.70 4.11 3.51
N LEU A 46 2.90 4.37 3.03
CA LEU A 46 3.94 3.35 2.79
C LEU A 46 4.90 3.16 3.95
N ASN A 47 4.92 4.07 4.93
CA ASN A 47 5.98 4.12 5.95
C ASN A 47 5.48 4.02 7.39
N ARG A 48 4.27 3.46 7.60
CA ARG A 48 3.69 3.20 8.93
C ARG A 48 3.53 1.71 9.19
N ARG A 49 4.60 1.07 9.63
CA ARG A 49 4.61 -0.35 9.97
C ARG A 49 3.85 -0.61 11.26
N THR A 50 3.18 -1.76 11.33
CA THR A 50 2.58 -2.26 12.58
C THR A 50 3.47 -3.31 13.24
N ASP A 51 3.35 -3.46 14.55
CA ASP A 51 3.97 -4.55 15.31
C ASP A 51 3.17 -5.87 15.22
N THR A 52 2.01 -5.84 14.57
CA THR A 52 1.13 -7.01 14.46
C THR A 52 1.56 -7.87 13.28
N PRO A 53 1.86 -9.16 13.48
CA PRO A 53 2.21 -10.03 12.36
C PRO A 53 0.98 -10.24 11.47
N VAL A 54 1.18 -10.27 10.15
CA VAL A 54 0.11 -10.47 9.15
C VAL A 54 -0.72 -11.71 9.45
N SER A 55 -0.11 -12.77 9.99
CA SER A 55 -0.78 -14.01 10.39
C SER A 55 -1.89 -13.83 11.42
N ASN A 56 -1.87 -12.75 12.20
CA ASN A 56 -2.89 -12.47 13.22
C ASN A 56 -4.12 -11.75 12.63
N VAL A 57 -3.97 -11.08 11.49
CA VAL A 57 -5.03 -10.27 10.87
C VAL A 57 -5.64 -10.99 9.67
N VAL A 58 -4.81 -11.61 8.83
CA VAL A 58 -5.26 -12.28 7.62
C VAL A 58 -5.15 -13.78 7.79
N ARG A 59 -6.29 -14.48 7.75
CA ARG A 59 -6.32 -15.94 7.57
C ARG A 59 -6.12 -16.25 6.10
N LEU A 60 -4.86 -16.18 5.65
CA LEU A 60 -4.52 -16.58 4.29
C LEU A 60 -4.89 -18.05 4.07
N MET A 61 -5.49 -18.37 2.92
CA MET A 61 -5.74 -19.74 2.47
C MET A 61 -5.00 -19.95 1.15
N PRO A 62 -3.98 -20.83 1.11
CA PRO A 62 -3.45 -21.61 2.23
C PRO A 62 -2.77 -20.72 3.29
N PRO A 63 -2.76 -21.14 4.57
CA PRO A 63 -2.05 -20.42 5.62
C PRO A 63 -0.58 -20.29 5.23
N VAL A 64 0.04 -19.14 5.52
CA VAL A 64 1.44 -18.89 5.16
C VAL A 64 2.38 -19.67 6.08
N SER A 65 2.41 -20.96 5.80
CA SER A 65 3.32 -21.93 6.34
C SER A 65 3.49 -22.94 5.21
N SER A 66 4.71 -22.98 4.64
CA SER A 66 5.22 -24.00 3.73
C SER A 66 5.22 -23.67 2.22
N THR A 67 6.09 -22.75 1.79
CA THR A 67 6.82 -22.95 0.53
C THR A 67 8.32 -23.03 0.83
N SER A 68 8.73 -24.28 1.07
CA SER A 68 10.09 -24.84 1.04
C SER A 68 11.24 -24.02 1.64
N SER A 69 11.57 -24.29 2.91
CA SER A 69 12.97 -24.43 3.31
C SER A 69 13.34 -25.91 3.17
N PHE A 70 14.08 -26.25 2.12
CA PHE A 70 15.00 -27.38 2.25
C PHE A 70 15.96 -26.97 3.38
N ALA A 71 15.94 -27.70 4.49
CA ALA A 71 16.56 -27.39 5.79
C ALA A 71 15.80 -26.41 6.71
N GLY A 72 14.96 -26.98 7.59
CA GLY A 72 15.01 -26.74 9.05
C GLY A 72 14.59 -25.39 9.64
N GLU A 73 14.41 -24.33 8.86
CA GLU A 73 14.14 -22.99 9.41
C GLU A 73 12.70 -22.56 9.09
N LYS A 74 11.87 -22.36 10.13
CA LYS A 74 10.55 -21.73 10.03
C LYS A 74 10.75 -20.25 9.64
N LYS A 75 10.88 -19.96 8.36
CA LYS A 75 10.85 -18.59 7.87
C LYS A 75 9.41 -18.09 7.95
N GLN A 76 9.12 -17.22 8.92
CA GLN A 76 7.90 -16.42 8.90
C GLN A 76 7.82 -15.75 7.53
N SER A 77 6.69 -15.90 6.85
CA SER A 77 6.49 -15.24 5.57
C SER A 77 6.80 -13.76 5.73
N GLY A 78 7.68 -13.21 4.88
CA GLY A 78 8.16 -11.83 4.97
C GLY A 78 7.11 -10.76 4.66
N LEU A 79 5.82 -11.10 4.79
CA LEU A 79 4.71 -10.18 4.61
C LEU A 79 4.62 -9.30 5.85
N GLU A 80 4.86 -8.01 5.67
CA GLU A 80 4.77 -7.00 6.70
C GLU A 80 3.42 -6.28 6.63
N LEU A 81 2.81 -6.00 7.78
CA LEU A 81 1.55 -5.28 7.86
C LEU A 81 1.81 -3.80 8.09
N TRP A 82 1.22 -2.96 7.24
CA TRP A 82 1.34 -1.51 7.26
C TRP A 82 -0.04 -0.86 7.43
N ILE A 83 -0.10 0.28 8.12
CA ILE A 83 -1.31 1.09 8.23
C ILE A 83 -1.41 1.91 6.94
N GLY A 84 -2.34 1.55 6.05
CA GLY A 84 -2.55 2.23 4.77
C GLY A 84 -3.19 3.61 4.89
N GLY A 85 -3.88 3.90 5.98
CA GLY A 85 -4.53 5.19 6.22
C GLY A 85 -5.61 5.11 7.31
N PRO A 86 -6.28 6.23 7.62
CA PRO A 86 -7.34 6.26 8.64
C PRO A 86 -8.70 5.74 8.15
N VAL A 87 -8.89 5.60 6.84
CA VAL A 87 -10.17 5.24 6.22
C VAL A 87 -10.25 3.72 6.06
N GLU A 88 -11.39 3.13 6.44
CA GLU A 88 -11.69 1.69 6.35
C GLU A 88 -10.54 0.77 6.83
N PRO A 89 -10.17 0.83 8.12
CA PRO A 89 -9.02 0.07 8.65
C PRO A 89 -9.18 -1.46 8.57
N GLU A 90 -10.39 -1.94 8.35
CA GLU A 90 -10.70 -3.37 8.18
C GLU A 90 -10.44 -3.85 6.74
N ARG A 91 -10.31 -2.93 5.76
CA ARG A 91 -10.00 -3.26 4.37
C ARG A 91 -8.49 -3.38 4.20
N GLY A 92 -8.05 -4.54 3.71
CA GLY A 92 -6.66 -4.80 3.36
C GLY A 92 -6.39 -4.57 1.88
N TRP A 93 -5.19 -4.10 1.58
CA TRP A 93 -4.66 -3.96 0.22
C TRP A 93 -3.28 -4.62 0.14
N ILE A 94 -2.97 -5.25 -0.98
CA ILE A 94 -1.68 -5.90 -1.22
C ILE A 94 -0.93 -5.13 -2.30
N LEU A 95 0.21 -4.54 -1.93
CA LEU A 95 1.11 -3.87 -2.87
C LEU A 95 2.18 -4.85 -3.35
N MET A 96 2.31 -5.00 -4.66
CA MET A 96 3.19 -5.98 -5.31
C MET A 96 4.15 -5.30 -6.30
N GLY A 97 5.40 -5.79 -6.35
CA GLY A 97 6.45 -5.29 -7.26
C GLY A 97 6.47 -5.96 -8.64
N SER A 98 5.50 -6.82 -8.93
CA SER A 98 5.37 -7.57 -10.19
C SER A 98 3.92 -7.95 -10.39
N GLU A 99 3.51 -8.12 -11.65
CA GLU A 99 2.16 -8.55 -11.99
C GLU A 99 1.87 -9.93 -11.41
N PRO A 100 0.82 -10.08 -10.61
CA PRO A 100 0.44 -11.38 -10.08
C PRO A 100 -0.19 -12.27 -11.17
N ALA A 101 0.14 -13.56 -11.16
CA ALA A 101 -0.42 -14.52 -12.12
C ALA A 101 -1.86 -14.96 -11.77
N ASP A 102 -2.18 -15.03 -10.48
CA ASP A 102 -3.36 -15.74 -9.97
C ASP A 102 -4.34 -14.85 -9.18
N VAL A 103 -4.11 -13.53 -9.12
CA VAL A 103 -5.02 -12.59 -8.45
C VAL A 103 -5.30 -11.38 -9.35
N GLU A 104 -6.51 -10.83 -9.24
CA GLU A 104 -6.84 -9.57 -9.89
C GLU A 104 -6.05 -8.44 -9.25
N ALA A 105 -5.35 -7.66 -10.06
CA ALA A 105 -4.61 -6.50 -9.60
C ALA A 105 -4.70 -5.37 -10.62
N VAL A 106 -4.67 -4.15 -10.10
CA VAL A 106 -4.59 -2.93 -10.90
C VAL A 106 -3.14 -2.46 -10.90
N GLN A 107 -2.60 -2.19 -12.09
CA GLN A 107 -1.29 -1.55 -12.19
C GLN A 107 -1.43 -0.06 -11.86
N VAL A 108 -0.76 0.39 -10.80
CA VAL A 108 -0.78 1.80 -10.36
C VAL A 108 0.29 2.60 -11.11
N CYS A 109 1.49 2.05 -11.23
CA CYS A 109 2.58 2.58 -12.04
C CYS A 109 3.51 1.45 -12.49
N ASP A 110 4.57 1.78 -13.23
CA ASP A 110 5.51 0.78 -13.74
C ASP A 110 6.10 -0.07 -12.61
N GLY A 111 5.81 -1.38 -12.67
CA GLY A 111 6.28 -2.36 -11.68
C GLY A 111 5.56 -2.33 -10.33
N ILE A 112 4.48 -1.56 -10.16
CA ILE A 112 3.69 -1.53 -8.93
C ILE A 112 2.25 -1.90 -9.20
N PHE A 113 1.79 -2.94 -8.53
CA PHE A 113 0.45 -3.51 -8.66
C PHE A 113 -0.26 -3.50 -7.31
N LEU A 114 -1.56 -3.26 -7.34
CA LEU A 114 -2.42 -3.21 -6.17
C LEU A 114 -3.56 -4.22 -6.32
N SER A 115 -3.70 -5.10 -5.34
CA SER A 115 -4.83 -6.03 -5.19
C SER A 115 -5.60 -5.79 -3.91
#